data_AF-A0A7X7K6R0-F1
#
_entry.id   AF-A0A7X7K6R0-F1
#
_cell.length_a   1.000
_cell.length_b   1.000
_cell.length_c   1.000
_cell.angle_alpha   90.00
_cell.angle_beta   90.00
_cell.angle_gamma   90.00
#
_symmetry.space_group_name_H-M   'P 1'
#
loop_
_entity.id
_entity.type
_entity.pdbx_description
1 polymer ?
#
loop_
_entity_poly.entity_id
_entity_poly.type
_entity_poly.pdbx_seq_one_letter_code
_entity_poly.pdbx_strand_id
1 'polypeptide(L)'
;MLVRRVLVPLLVALLALAGCSQVSEQLDTVSQVTRQAEEAISAAGDALEAAKDASDGKAADAKKKLDEADTKLADAEKSLTDAASSAPGPAKATLEALAAQIATLRSTIERSRSALG
;
A
#
# COMPACT_ATOMS: atom_id res chain seq x y z
N MET A 1 8.80 -12.08 13.29
CA MET A 1 8.17 -10.76 13.06
C MET A 1 9.06 -9.60 13.55
N LEU A 2 10.32 -9.50 13.10
CA LEU A 2 11.24 -8.44 13.55
C LEU A 2 11.70 -7.47 12.44
N VAL A 3 11.51 -7.81 11.17
CA VAL A 3 12.13 -7.06 10.05
C VAL A 3 11.26 -5.88 9.56
N ARG A 4 9.93 -6.02 9.58
CA ARG A 4 8.99 -4.97 9.14
C ARG A 4 8.99 -3.71 10.02
N ARG A 5 9.30 -3.84 11.32
CA ARG A 5 9.28 -2.71 12.27
C ARG A 5 10.57 -1.87 12.29
N VAL A 6 11.64 -2.33 11.65
CA VAL A 6 12.95 -1.65 11.71
C VAL A 6 13.22 -0.80 10.45
N LEU A 7 12.57 -1.13 9.32
CA LEU A 7 12.75 -0.40 8.06
C LEU A 7 12.24 1.05 8.14
N VAL A 8 11.07 1.26 8.74
CA VAL A 8 10.46 2.60 8.90
C VAL A 8 11.33 3.55 9.75
N PRO A 9 11.79 3.17 10.97
CA PRO A 9 12.63 4.06 11.77
C PRO A 9 14.02 4.29 11.15
N LEU A 10 14.56 3.32 10.42
CA LEU A 10 15.85 3.49 9.73
C LEU A 10 15.74 4.48 8.56
N LEU A 11 14.62 4.45 7.81
CA LEU A 11 14.32 5.41 6.74
C LEU A 11 14.13 6.82 7.28
N VAL A 12 13.33 6.96 8.35
CA VAL A 12 13.12 8.23 9.06
C VAL A 12 14.44 8.80 9.59
N ALA A 13 15.32 7.95 10.13
CA ALA A 13 16.64 8.35 10.62
C ALA A 13 17.58 8.77 9.48
N LEU A 14 17.59 8.08 8.34
CA LEU A 14 18.42 8.43 7.17
C LEU A 14 17.99 9.75 6.52
N LEU A 15 16.68 10.03 6.45
CA LEU A 15 16.15 11.31 5.96
C LEU A 15 16.44 12.47 6.93
N ALA A 16 16.44 12.21 8.25
CA ALA A 16 16.71 13.24 9.26
C ALA A 16 18.16 13.74 9.28
N LEU A 17 19.14 12.97 8.77
CA LEU A 17 20.55 13.37 8.76
C LEU A 17 20.90 14.48 7.75
N ALA A 18 19.99 14.84 6.83
CA ALA A 18 20.29 15.78 5.74
C ALA A 18 19.94 17.27 6.01
N GLY A 19 19.25 17.59 7.11
CA GLY A 19 19.08 18.96 7.61
C GLY A 19 18.04 19.85 6.90
N CYS A 20 17.42 20.71 7.74
CA CYS A 20 16.72 21.97 7.49
C CYS A 20 15.32 21.92 6.81
N SER A 21 14.29 21.91 7.67
CA SER A 21 12.91 22.44 7.51
C SER A 21 12.00 21.83 6.41
N GLN A 22 12.50 21.67 5.19
CA GLN A 22 11.75 21.17 4.03
C GLN A 22 11.60 19.64 4.05
N VAL A 23 12.49 18.95 4.79
CA VAL A 23 12.43 17.51 5.01
C VAL A 23 11.24 17.12 5.90
N SER A 24 10.82 17.96 6.85
CA SER A 24 9.72 17.62 7.76
C SER A 24 8.39 17.42 7.01
N GLU A 25 8.02 18.35 6.12
CA GLU A 25 6.79 18.23 5.31
C GLU A 25 6.84 17.04 4.34
N GLN A 26 8.02 16.76 3.77
CA GLN A 26 8.21 15.58 2.95
C GLN A 26 8.15 14.29 3.77
N LEU A 27 8.68 14.29 5.00
CA LEU A 27 8.64 13.12 5.89
C LEU A 27 7.21 12.82 6.33
N ASP A 28 6.44 13.85 6.68
CA ASP A 28 5.03 13.72 7.03
C ASP A 28 4.22 13.21 5.85
N THR A 29 4.46 13.73 4.65
CA THR A 29 3.82 13.24 3.42
C THR A 29 4.16 11.77 3.17
N VAL A 30 5.44 11.42 3.18
CA VAL A 30 5.93 10.04 2.99
C VAL A 30 5.38 9.09 4.05
N SER A 31 5.32 9.53 5.32
CA SER A 31 4.74 8.75 6.42
C SER A 31 3.25 8.52 6.21
N GLN A 32 2.51 9.57 5.81
CA GLN A 32 1.07 9.47 5.53
C GLN A 32 0.79 8.56 4.34
N VAL A 33 1.49 8.72 3.21
CA VAL A 33 1.25 7.85 2.04
C VAL A 33 1.69 6.41 2.28
N THR A 34 2.77 6.20 3.04
CA THR A 34 3.17 4.84 3.46
C THR A 34 2.11 4.21 4.33
N ARG A 35 1.56 4.96 5.30
CA ARG A 35 0.49 4.47 6.17
C ARG A 35 -0.79 4.17 5.38
N GLN A 36 -1.19 5.06 4.47
CA GLN A 36 -2.33 4.85 3.58
C GLN A 36 -2.14 3.56 2.75
N ALA A 37 -0.94 3.33 2.23
CA ALA A 37 -0.59 2.12 1.51
C ALA A 37 -0.66 0.87 2.40
N GLU A 38 -0.17 0.93 3.64
CA GLU A 38 -0.28 -0.18 4.60
C GLU A 38 -1.75 -0.50 4.92
N GLU A 39 -2.59 0.52 5.13
CA GLU A 39 -4.03 0.35 5.37
C GLU A 39 -4.74 -0.26 4.15
N ALA A 40 -4.39 0.18 2.93
CA ALA A 40 -4.91 -0.40 1.69
C ALA A 40 -4.48 -1.86 1.50
N ILE A 41 -3.21 -2.18 1.78
CA ILE A 41 -2.68 -3.56 1.73
C ILE A 41 -3.38 -4.44 2.77
N SER A 42 -3.62 -3.93 3.98
CA SER A 42 -4.35 -4.67 5.00
C SER A 42 -5.79 -4.98 4.55
N ALA A 43 -6.51 -3.96 4.07
CA ALA A 43 -7.87 -4.13 3.56
C ALA A 43 -7.94 -5.12 2.39
N ALA A 44 -6.92 -5.13 1.53
CA ALA A 44 -6.78 -6.09 0.45
C ALA A 44 -6.53 -7.52 0.95
N GLY A 45 -5.70 -7.68 1.99
CA GLY A 45 -5.53 -8.95 2.69
C GLY A 45 -6.85 -9.49 3.22
N ASP A 46 -7.61 -8.65 3.95
CA ASP A 46 -8.91 -9.02 4.51
C ASP A 46 -9.93 -9.37 3.42
N ALA A 47 -9.93 -8.64 2.30
CA ALA A 47 -10.81 -8.92 1.16
C ALA A 47 -10.44 -10.22 0.44
N LEU A 48 -9.15 -10.51 0.27
CA LEU A 48 -8.67 -11.76 -0.31
C LEU A 48 -8.96 -12.96 0.59
N GLU A 49 -8.88 -12.80 1.91
CA GLU A 49 -9.26 -13.83 2.87
C GLU A 49 -10.77 -14.10 2.81
N ALA A 50 -11.58 -13.03 2.84
CA ALA A 50 -13.03 -13.14 2.65
C ALA A 50 -13.43 -13.80 1.32
N ALA A 51 -12.65 -13.57 0.26
CA ALA A 51 -12.84 -14.22 -1.04
C ALA A 51 -12.47 -15.70 -1.03
N LYS A 52 -11.44 -16.11 -0.30
CA LYS A 52 -11.09 -17.54 -0.14
C LYS A 52 -12.15 -18.30 0.64
N ASP A 53 -12.73 -17.67 1.67
CA ASP A 53 -13.75 -18.26 2.52
C ASP A 53 -15.18 -18.11 1.96
N ALA A 54 -15.33 -17.50 0.79
CA ALA A 54 -16.62 -17.30 0.15
C ALA A 54 -17.13 -18.61 -0.47
N SER A 55 -18.06 -19.26 0.23
CA SER A 55 -18.91 -20.32 -0.32
C SER A 55 -20.18 -19.75 -0.97
N ASP A 56 -20.93 -20.60 -1.70
CA ASP A 56 -22.19 -20.27 -2.37
C ASP A 56 -23.10 -19.40 -1.49
N GLY A 57 -23.37 -18.17 -1.95
CA GLY A 57 -24.16 -17.15 -1.24
C GLY A 57 -23.37 -15.95 -0.68
N LYS A 58 -22.04 -16.08 -0.45
CA LYS A 58 -21.19 -14.97 0.02
C LYS A 58 -20.27 -14.38 -1.06
N ALA A 59 -20.30 -14.93 -2.28
CA ALA A 59 -19.48 -14.46 -3.39
C ALA A 59 -19.74 -12.98 -3.73
N ALA A 60 -20.99 -12.51 -3.65
CA ALA A 60 -21.34 -11.11 -3.89
C ALA A 60 -20.70 -10.16 -2.85
N ASP A 61 -20.74 -10.52 -1.57
CA ASP A 61 -20.12 -9.74 -0.50
C ASP A 61 -18.59 -9.73 -0.61
N ALA A 62 -18.00 -10.88 -0.96
CA ALA A 62 -16.56 -10.99 -1.18
C ALA A 62 -16.10 -10.15 -2.38
N LYS A 63 -16.84 -10.19 -3.50
CA LYS A 63 -16.58 -9.33 -4.66
C LYS A 63 -16.63 -7.85 -4.28
N LYS A 64 -17.65 -7.44 -3.53
CA LYS A 64 -17.76 -6.05 -3.04
C LYS A 64 -16.56 -5.64 -2.20
N LYS A 65 -16.10 -6.49 -1.27
CA LYS A 65 -14.89 -6.21 -0.48
C LYS A 65 -13.64 -6.12 -1.34
N LEU A 66 -13.52 -6.98 -2.36
CA LEU A 66 -12.43 -6.93 -3.34
C LEU A 66 -12.47 -5.64 -4.18
N ASP A 67 -13.66 -5.14 -4.54
CA ASP A 67 -13.81 -3.84 -5.24
C ASP A 67 -13.41 -2.66 -4.34
N GLU A 68 -13.84 -2.68 -3.08
CA GLU A 68 -13.47 -1.66 -2.09
C GLU A 68 -11.95 -1.65 -1.82
N ALA A 69 -11.34 -2.83 -1.72
CA ALA A 69 -9.90 -2.97 -1.54
C ALA A 69 -9.12 -2.50 -2.79
N ASP A 70 -9.57 -2.86 -3.99
CA ASP A 70 -8.92 -2.43 -5.24
C ASP A 70 -8.97 -0.90 -5.40
N THR A 71 -10.09 -0.26 -5.02
CA THR A 71 -10.21 1.20 -5.02
C THR A 71 -9.20 1.85 -4.06
N LYS A 72 -9.13 1.36 -2.81
CA LYS A 72 -8.17 1.88 -1.82
C LYS A 72 -6.72 1.69 -2.26
N LEU A 73 -6.42 0.55 -2.88
CA LEU A 73 -5.10 0.26 -3.44
C LEU A 73 -4.77 1.21 -4.60
N ALA A 74 -5.70 1.46 -5.51
CA ALA A 74 -5.50 2.41 -6.61
C ALA A 74 -5.22 3.83 -6.10
N ASP A 75 -5.95 4.28 -5.09
CA ASP A 75 -5.71 5.58 -4.45
C ASP A 75 -4.33 5.63 -3.79
N ALA A 76 -3.94 4.59 -3.05
CA ALA A 76 -2.62 4.50 -2.41
C ALA A 76 -1.48 4.45 -3.44
N GLU A 77 -1.64 3.69 -4.52
CA GLU A 77 -0.67 3.60 -5.62
C GLU A 77 -0.41 4.97 -6.25
N LYS A 78 -1.47 5.75 -6.47
CA LYS A 78 -1.37 7.12 -6.98
C LYS A 78 -0.63 8.01 -6.01
N SER A 79 -1.02 8.04 -4.73
CA SER A 79 -0.35 8.88 -3.73
C SER A 79 1.13 8.53 -3.55
N LEU A 80 1.49 7.24 -3.63
CA LEU A 80 2.89 6.80 -3.60
C LEU A 80 3.67 7.28 -4.83
N THR A 81 3.06 7.22 -6.02
CA THR A 81 3.71 7.66 -7.26
C THR A 81 3.93 9.18 -7.25
N ASP A 82 2.95 9.94 -6.76
CA ASP A 82 3.03 11.40 -6.60
C ASP A 82 4.12 11.76 -5.57
N ALA A 83 4.17 11.06 -4.43
CA ALA A 83 5.20 11.23 -3.42
C ALA A 83 6.60 10.83 -3.94
N ALA A 84 6.70 9.73 -4.69
CA ALA A 84 7.95 9.25 -5.28
C ALA A 84 8.53 10.24 -6.30
N SER A 85 7.67 10.91 -7.05
CA SER A 85 8.07 11.94 -8.01
C SER A 85 8.72 13.16 -7.33
N SER A 86 8.39 13.39 -6.06
CA SER A 86 8.90 14.51 -5.25
C SER A 86 10.00 14.10 -4.27
N ALA A 87 10.24 12.80 -4.09
CA ALA A 87 11.21 12.27 -3.14
C ALA A 87 12.59 12.06 -3.78
N PRO A 88 13.70 12.42 -3.09
CA PRO A 88 15.04 12.13 -3.57
C PRO A 88 15.55 10.75 -3.12
N GLY A 89 16.40 10.15 -3.96
CA GLY A 89 17.29 9.05 -3.56
C GLY A 89 16.56 7.80 -3.01
N PRO A 90 16.97 7.26 -1.85
CA PRO A 90 16.41 6.01 -1.30
C PRO A 90 14.91 6.05 -0.97
N ALA A 91 14.37 7.22 -0.65
CA ALA A 91 12.94 7.39 -0.35
C ALA A 91 12.09 7.09 -1.60
N LYS A 92 12.51 7.62 -2.76
CA LYS A 92 11.86 7.34 -4.05
C LYS A 92 11.82 5.85 -4.35
N ALA A 93 12.96 5.17 -4.27
CA ALA A 93 13.04 3.74 -4.57
C ALA A 93 12.13 2.90 -3.64
N THR A 94 11.99 3.32 -2.38
CA THR A 94 11.10 2.65 -1.43
C THR A 94 9.63 2.86 -1.80
N LEU A 95 9.23 4.08 -2.15
CA LEU A 95 7.86 4.40 -2.56
C LEU A 95 7.49 3.68 -3.87
N GLU A 96 8.41 3.64 -4.85
CA GLU A 96 8.23 2.89 -6.11
C GLU A 96 8.10 1.38 -5.84
N ALA A 97 8.91 0.83 -4.95
CA ALA A 97 8.80 -0.58 -4.56
C ALA A 97 7.47 -0.91 -3.85
N LEU A 98 6.94 0.04 -3.07
CA LEU A 98 5.63 -0.12 -2.42
C LEU A 98 4.48 -0.02 -3.44
N ALA A 99 4.58 0.90 -4.40
CA ALA A 99 3.63 1.01 -5.50
C ALA A 99 3.60 -0.28 -6.35
N ALA A 100 4.77 -0.85 -6.67
CA ALA A 100 4.86 -2.13 -7.39
C ALA A 100 4.24 -3.31 -6.62
N GLN A 101 4.38 -3.33 -5.29
CA GLN A 101 3.69 -4.32 -4.45
C GLN A 101 2.18 -4.16 -4.51
N ILE A 102 1.68 -2.92 -4.47
CA ILE A 102 0.25 -2.64 -4.62
C ILE A 102 -0.26 -3.10 -5.98
N ALA A 103 0.42 -2.79 -7.07
CA ALA A 103 0.04 -3.25 -8.41
C ALA A 103 -0.06 -4.78 -8.51
N THR A 104 0.86 -5.49 -7.83
CA THR A 104 0.84 -6.95 -7.72
C THR A 104 -0.37 -7.46 -6.91
N LEU A 105 -0.70 -6.78 -5.80
CA LEU A 105 -1.89 -7.09 -5.00
C LEU A 105 -3.19 -6.88 -5.79
N ARG A 106 -3.29 -5.79 -6.55
CA ARG A 106 -4.45 -5.51 -7.42
C ARG A 106 -4.65 -6.59 -8.46
N SER A 107 -3.57 -7.02 -9.12
CA SER A 107 -3.59 -8.16 -10.05
C SER A 107 -4.00 -9.48 -9.37
N THR A 108 -3.77 -9.61 -8.07
CA THR A 108 -4.21 -10.77 -7.28
C THR A 108 -5.69 -10.67 -6.93
N ILE A 109 -6.16 -9.48 -6.53
CA ILE A 109 -7.58 -9.19 -6.31
C ILE A 109 -8.39 -9.48 -7.56
N GLU A 110 -7.94 -9.02 -8.73
CA GLU A 110 -8.63 -9.27 -10.00
C GLU A 110 -8.80 -10.78 -10.26
N ARG A 111 -7.71 -11.55 -10.12
CA ARG A 111 -7.76 -13.01 -10.25
C ARG A 111 -8.71 -13.67 -9.26
N SER A 112 -8.69 -13.23 -7.99
CA SER A 112 -9.62 -13.72 -6.97
C SER A 112 -11.07 -13.36 -7.29
N ARG A 113 -11.32 -12.16 -7.80
CA ARG A 113 -12.65 -11.70 -8.22
C ARG A 113 -13.19 -12.54 -9.37
N SER A 114 -12.36 -12.81 -10.39
CA SER A 114 -12.72 -13.67 -11.51
C SER A 114 -12.99 -15.12 -11.08
N ALA A 115 -12.28 -15.62 -10.07
CA ALA A 115 -12.50 -16.97 -9.53
C ALA A 115 -13.83 -17.11 -8.77
N LEU A 116 -14.41 -16.01 -8.28
CA LEU A 116 -15.70 -15.99 -7.59
C LEU A 116 -16.92 -16.02 -8.53
N GLY A 117 -16.72 -16.10 -9.86
CA GLY A 117 -17.80 -16.23 -10.85
C GLY A 117 -18.57 -14.95 -11.05
#